data_AF-A0A432WFD8-F1
#
_entry.id   AF-A0A432WFD8-F1
#
_cell.length_a   1.000
_cell.length_b   1.000
_cell.length_c   1.000
_cell.angle_alpha   90.00
_cell.angle_beta   90.00
_cell.angle_gamma   90.00
#
_symmetry.space_group_name_H-M   'P 1'
#
loop_
_entity.id
_entity.type
_entity.pdbx_description
1 polymer ?
#
loop_
_entity_poly.entity_id
_entity_poly.type
_entity_poly.pdbx_seq_one_letter_code
_entity_poly.pdbx_strand_id
1 'polypeptide(L)'
;MHNYDYEFLRNQHLPEFPGFDIAPDDLSDLPDWFHAQKKKLDSFADDIAKIFVESHRCAAEELQMKYPFQYELGLVNSRQGISHVWNRLIFFGGRMNPKRIEYNEISCNAFGKIPEWERDMYQRFIVSLNLLYKHQKALRSSISKHRGLRMSLKRL
;
A
#
# COMPACT_ATOMS: atom_id res chain seq x y z
N MET A 1 26.52 16.97 -10.31
CA MET A 1 25.54 16.05 -9.69
C MET A 1 25.65 16.24 -8.19
N HIS A 2 24.63 16.79 -7.53
CA HIS A 2 24.59 16.75 -6.07
C HIS A 2 24.19 15.34 -5.67
N ASN A 3 25.13 14.58 -5.10
CA ASN A 3 24.79 13.38 -4.34
C ASN A 3 24.12 13.86 -3.05
N TYR A 4 22.81 14.05 -3.10
CA TYR A 4 22.03 14.11 -1.88
C TYR A 4 22.01 12.69 -1.33
N ASP A 5 22.71 12.44 -0.23
CA ASP A 5 22.53 11.20 0.50
C ASP A 5 21.17 11.31 1.19
N TYR A 6 20.16 10.65 0.64
CA TYR A 6 18.80 10.67 1.16
C TYR A 6 18.68 9.82 2.44
N GLU A 7 19.61 9.97 3.38
CA GLU A 7 19.66 9.20 4.64
C GLU A 7 18.37 9.34 5.44
N PHE A 8 17.72 10.50 5.39
CA PHE A 8 16.43 10.72 6.05
C PHE A 8 15.35 9.76 5.52
N LEU A 9 15.41 9.35 4.24
CA LEU A 9 14.52 8.34 3.71
C LEU A 9 14.82 6.99 4.36
N ARG A 10 16.09 6.60 4.49
CA ARG A 10 16.49 5.31 5.09
C ARG A 10 16.04 5.17 6.55
N ASN A 11 15.97 6.26 7.29
CA ASN A 11 15.62 6.28 8.71
C ASN A 11 14.10 6.23 9.00
N GLN A 12 13.25 6.36 7.99
CA GLN A 12 11.79 6.27 8.18
C GLN A 12 11.36 4.82 8.37
N HIS A 13 10.63 4.53 9.45
CA HIS A 13 10.07 3.20 9.71
C HIS A 13 8.98 2.85 8.69
N LEU A 14 9.12 1.70 8.03
CA LEU A 14 8.08 1.15 7.15
C LEU A 14 7.17 0.23 7.98
N PRO A 15 5.86 0.22 7.70
CA PRO A 15 4.96 -0.67 8.40
C PRO A 15 5.24 -2.12 8.00
N GLU A 16 5.34 -2.97 9.02
CA GLU A 16 5.46 -4.42 8.88
C GLU A 16 4.12 -5.08 9.19
N PHE A 17 3.76 -6.09 8.39
CA PHE A 17 2.53 -6.83 8.65
C PHE A 17 2.76 -7.80 9.81
N PRO A 18 1.97 -7.72 10.91
CA PRO A 18 2.17 -8.56 12.09
C PRO A 18 1.86 -10.05 11.85
N GLY A 19 1.34 -10.40 10.67
CA GLY A 19 0.85 -11.73 10.35
C GLY A 19 -0.63 -11.90 10.66
N PHE A 20 -1.16 -13.06 10.28
CA PHE A 20 -2.51 -13.46 10.64
C PHE A 20 -2.53 -14.13 12.00
N ASP A 21 -3.67 -14.06 12.68
CA ASP A 21 -3.90 -14.89 13.87
C ASP A 21 -3.89 -16.36 13.50
N ILE A 22 -3.72 -17.22 14.51
CA ILE A 22 -3.89 -18.65 14.34
C ILE A 22 -5.36 -18.92 13.94
N ALA A 23 -5.56 -19.78 12.93
CA ALA A 23 -6.91 -20.16 12.50
C ALA A 23 -7.59 -21.04 13.57
N PRO A 24 -8.90 -20.87 13.82
CA PRO A 24 -9.63 -21.75 14.71
C PRO A 24 -9.70 -23.17 14.16
N ASP A 25 -9.78 -24.15 15.06
CA ASP A 25 -9.93 -25.57 14.70
C ASP A 25 -11.34 -25.91 14.21
N ASP A 26 -12.37 -25.21 14.72
CA ASP A 26 -13.75 -25.40 14.27
C ASP A 26 -14.02 -24.66 12.94
N LEU A 27 -14.53 -25.41 11.97
CA LEU A 27 -14.97 -24.89 10.67
C LEU A 27 -16.08 -23.84 10.80
N SER A 28 -16.90 -23.92 11.86
CA SER A 28 -18.00 -23.00 12.10
C SER A 28 -17.53 -21.57 12.42
N ASP A 29 -16.36 -21.43 13.03
CA ASP A 29 -15.74 -20.15 13.46
C ASP A 29 -14.88 -19.50 12.35
N LEU A 30 -14.48 -20.27 11.33
CA LEU A 30 -13.66 -19.76 10.22
C LEU A 30 -14.24 -18.53 9.50
N PRO A 31 -15.56 -18.38 9.25
CA PRO A 31 -16.13 -17.18 8.63
C PRO A 31 -15.80 -15.89 9.38
N ASP A 32 -15.92 -15.90 10.71
CA ASP A 32 -15.67 -14.74 11.56
C ASP A 32 -14.17 -14.47 11.64
N TRP A 33 -13.37 -15.53 11.75
CA TRP A 33 -11.91 -15.42 11.64
C TRP A 33 -11.47 -14.79 10.31
N PHE A 34 -12.02 -15.24 9.17
CA PHE A 34 -11.73 -14.65 7.86
C PHE A 34 -12.12 -13.16 7.79
N HIS A 35 -13.22 -12.77 8.43
CA HIS A 35 -13.64 -11.37 8.50
C HIS A 35 -12.65 -10.52 9.33
N ALA A 36 -12.20 -11.03 10.48
CA ALA A 36 -11.18 -10.38 11.30
C ALA A 36 -9.84 -10.22 10.56
N GLN A 37 -9.38 -11.27 9.87
CA GLN A 37 -8.13 -11.20 9.10
C GLN A 37 -8.22 -10.21 7.92
N LYS A 38 -9.40 -10.06 7.29
CA LYS A 38 -9.61 -9.01 6.27
C LYS A 38 -9.48 -7.61 6.86
N LYS A 39 -10.12 -7.35 8.02
CA LYS A 39 -9.99 -6.06 8.71
C LYS A 39 -8.54 -5.74 9.07
N LYS A 40 -7.74 -6.74 9.43
CA LYS A 40 -6.29 -6.57 9.65
C LYS A 40 -5.54 -6.16 8.38
N LEU A 41 -5.87 -6.76 7.23
CA LEU A 41 -5.28 -6.34 5.95
C LEU A 41 -5.71 -4.92 5.57
N ASP A 42 -6.97 -4.56 5.79
CA ASP A 42 -7.49 -3.21 5.51
C ASP A 42 -6.75 -2.18 6.39
N SER A 43 -6.65 -2.43 7.70
CA SER A 43 -5.91 -1.56 8.63
C SER A 43 -4.44 -1.43 8.25
N PHE A 44 -3.79 -2.53 7.87
CA PHE A 44 -2.40 -2.49 7.43
C PHE A 44 -2.23 -1.68 6.15
N ALA A 45 -3.19 -1.78 5.22
CA ALA A 45 -3.17 -0.98 4.01
C ALA A 45 -3.31 0.52 4.35
N ASP A 46 -4.24 0.88 5.23
CA ASP A 46 -4.43 2.27 5.70
C ASP A 46 -3.15 2.82 6.35
N ASP A 47 -2.45 2.00 7.16
CA ASP A 47 -1.16 2.37 7.75
C ASP A 47 -0.09 2.64 6.69
N ILE A 48 0.01 1.79 5.66
CA ILE A 48 0.90 2.01 4.50
C ILE A 48 0.57 3.35 3.83
N ALA A 49 -0.71 3.64 3.57
CA ALA A 49 -1.12 4.88 2.91
C ALA A 49 -0.81 6.12 3.76
N LYS A 50 -1.05 6.06 5.07
CA LYS A 50 -0.74 7.15 6.00
C LYS A 50 0.75 7.43 6.07
N ILE A 51 1.56 6.38 6.24
CA ILE A 51 3.02 6.51 6.31
C ILE A 51 3.57 6.99 4.96
N PHE A 52 2.98 6.57 3.83
CA PHE A 52 3.36 7.07 2.51
C PHE A 52 3.20 8.58 2.38
N VAL A 53 2.05 9.12 2.78
CA VAL A 53 1.76 10.57 2.72
C VAL A 53 2.73 11.32 3.63
N GLU A 54 2.90 10.85 4.87
CA GLU A 54 3.74 11.51 5.85
C GLU A 54 5.21 11.50 5.44
N SER A 55 5.72 10.37 4.94
CA SER A 55 7.08 10.26 4.45
C SER A 55 7.38 11.20 3.29
N HIS A 56 6.43 11.40 2.36
CA HIS A 56 6.57 12.37 1.28
C HIS A 56 6.53 13.81 1.78
N ARG A 57 5.68 14.12 2.78
CA ARG A 57 5.62 15.43 3.41
C ARG A 57 6.95 15.78 4.07
N CYS A 58 7.48 14.89 4.90
CA CYS A 58 8.80 15.04 5.53
C CYS A 58 9.91 15.23 4.47
N ALA A 59 9.89 14.42 3.39
CA ALA A 59 10.87 14.54 2.32
C ALA A 59 10.84 15.91 1.63
N ALA A 60 9.64 16.44 1.37
CA ALA A 60 9.47 17.75 0.75
C ALA A 60 9.97 18.89 1.65
N GLU A 61 9.80 18.76 2.97
CA GLU A 61 10.29 19.71 3.97
C GLU A 61 11.82 19.69 4.07
N GLU A 62 12.41 18.51 4.21
CA GLU A 62 13.88 18.32 4.28
C GLU A 62 14.59 18.82 3.01
N LEU A 63 13.99 18.58 1.83
CA LEU A 63 14.50 19.05 0.55
C LEU A 63 14.15 20.52 0.24
N GLN A 64 13.50 21.23 1.17
CA GLN A 64 13.08 22.63 1.05
C GLN A 64 12.38 22.93 -0.29
N MET A 65 11.44 22.07 -0.67
CA MET A 65 10.80 22.16 -1.98
C MET A 65 10.02 23.47 -2.13
N LYS A 66 10.42 24.28 -3.12
CA LYS A 66 9.83 25.60 -3.41
C LYS A 66 8.32 25.56 -3.68
N TYR A 67 7.81 24.46 -4.23
CA TYR A 67 6.39 24.23 -4.45
C TYR A 67 6.01 22.88 -3.83
N PRO A 68 5.26 22.85 -2.73
CA PRO A 68 4.86 21.60 -2.10
C PRO A 68 3.93 20.84 -3.05
N PHE A 69 4.26 19.58 -3.28
CA PHE A 69 3.40 18.63 -3.96
C PHE A 69 2.65 17.83 -2.89
N GLN A 70 1.47 17.34 -3.21
CA GLN A 70 0.76 16.40 -2.35
C GLN A 70 0.82 15.02 -2.99
N TYR A 71 1.33 14.05 -2.24
CA TYR A 71 1.35 12.66 -2.62
C TYR A 71 0.23 11.96 -1.89
N GLU A 72 -0.41 11.00 -2.56
CA GLU A 72 -1.45 10.17 -1.99
C GLU A 72 -1.29 8.76 -2.52
N LEU A 73 -1.45 7.77 -1.64
CA LEU A 73 -1.56 6.37 -2.01
C LEU A 73 -3.03 5.99 -1.95
N GLY A 74 -3.67 5.93 -3.12
CA GLY A 74 -5.06 5.50 -3.23
C GLY A 74 -5.15 3.98 -3.11
N LEU A 75 -5.95 3.49 -2.16
CA LEU A 75 -6.23 2.07 -2.01
C LEU A 75 -7.63 1.77 -2.54
N VAL A 76 -7.72 0.85 -3.49
CA VAL A 76 -8.97 0.42 -4.08
C VAL A 76 -9.32 -0.95 -3.53
N ASN A 77 -10.38 -1.00 -2.74
CA ASN A 77 -10.86 -2.24 -2.16
C ASN A 77 -11.95 -2.85 -3.05
N SER A 78 -11.68 -4.02 -3.62
CA SER A 78 -12.58 -4.69 -4.57
C SER A 78 -12.92 -6.10 -4.12
N ARG A 79 -13.83 -6.76 -4.83
CA ARG A 79 -14.08 -8.21 -4.63
C ARG A 79 -12.83 -9.07 -4.87
N GLN A 80 -11.88 -8.58 -5.67
CA GLN A 80 -10.62 -9.27 -5.93
C GLN A 80 -9.55 -8.98 -4.86
N GLY A 81 -9.88 -8.11 -3.89
CA GLY A 81 -8.98 -7.64 -2.84
C GLY A 81 -8.57 -6.18 -3.06
N ILE A 82 -7.62 -5.77 -2.25
CA ILE A 82 -6.98 -4.45 -2.24
C ILE A 82 -6.01 -4.36 -3.43
N SER A 83 -6.08 -3.25 -4.15
CA SER A 83 -5.08 -2.78 -5.11
C SER A 83 -4.68 -1.33 -4.79
N HIS A 84 -3.62 -0.82 -5.39
CA HIS A 84 -3.13 0.53 -5.13
C HIS A 84 -3.04 1.38 -6.40
N VAL A 85 -3.09 2.69 -6.23
CA VAL A 85 -2.83 3.73 -7.24
C VAL A 85 -1.98 4.81 -6.58
N TRP A 86 -0.90 5.22 -7.23
CA TRP A 86 -0.09 6.34 -6.76
C TRP A 86 -0.63 7.64 -7.34
N ASN A 87 -0.82 8.64 -6.50
CA ASN A 87 -1.31 9.95 -6.92
C ASN A 87 -0.29 11.01 -6.55
N ARG A 88 0.02 11.88 -7.52
CA ARG A 88 0.81 13.09 -7.32
C ARG A 88 0.02 14.31 -7.74
N LEU A 89 -0.21 15.21 -6.81
CA LEU A 89 -0.85 16.50 -7.01
C LEU A 89 0.22 17.57 -7.15
N ILE A 90 0.32 18.15 -8.34
CA ILE A 90 1.30 19.18 -8.65
C ILE A 90 0.64 20.56 -8.55
N PHE A 91 1.12 21.38 -7.60
CA PHE A 91 0.70 22.77 -7.42
C PHE A 91 1.64 23.68 -8.21
N PHE A 92 1.18 24.16 -9.37
CA PHE A 92 1.96 25.10 -10.18
C PHE A 92 1.77 26.53 -9.66
N GLY A 93 2.87 27.19 -9.27
CA GLY A 93 2.91 28.64 -9.06
C GLY A 93 1.88 29.18 -8.05
N GLY A 94 1.53 28.41 -7.01
CA GLY A 94 0.58 28.82 -5.97
C GLY A 94 -0.89 28.86 -6.40
N ARG A 95 -1.26 28.25 -7.53
CA ARG A 95 -2.68 28.18 -7.97
C ARG A 95 -3.51 27.28 -7.06
N MET A 96 -4.74 27.72 -6.73
CA MET A 96 -5.69 27.01 -5.87
C MET A 96 -6.20 25.66 -6.43
N ASN A 97 -6.06 25.42 -7.74
CA ASN A 97 -6.48 24.17 -8.37
C ASN A 97 -5.25 23.34 -8.81
N PRO A 98 -4.77 22.39 -7.99
CA PRO A 98 -3.68 21.51 -8.38
C PRO A 98 -4.08 20.62 -9.57
N LYS A 99 -3.13 20.29 -10.43
CA LYS A 99 -3.32 19.24 -11.43
C LYS A 99 -3.01 17.90 -10.76
N ARG A 100 -4.00 17.01 -10.67
CA ARG A 100 -3.79 15.61 -10.25
C ARG A 100 -3.19 14.83 -11.40
N ILE A 101 -2.08 14.17 -11.13
CA ILE A 101 -1.46 13.18 -12.00
C ILE A 101 -1.58 11.84 -11.30
N GLU A 102 -2.36 10.95 -11.88
CA GLU A 102 -2.56 9.59 -11.38
C GLU A 102 -1.58 8.67 -12.08
N TYR A 103 -0.90 7.84 -11.29
CA TYR A 103 0.03 6.82 -11.75
C TYR A 103 -0.49 5.45 -11.27
N ASN A 104 -1.21 4.75 -12.16
CA ASN A 104 -1.72 3.41 -11.89
C ASN A 104 -0.61 2.36 -11.81
N GLU A 105 0.43 2.54 -12.63
CA GLU A 105 1.71 1.84 -12.55
C GLU A 105 2.79 2.84 -12.94
N ILE A 106 3.77 3.06 -12.08
CA ILE A 106 4.98 3.75 -12.52
C ILE A 106 5.79 2.70 -13.28
N SER A 107 5.62 2.62 -14.61
CA SER A 107 6.53 1.80 -15.42
C SER A 107 7.96 2.34 -15.30
N CYS A 108 8.98 1.49 -15.44
CA CYS A 108 10.39 1.90 -15.46
C CYS A 108 10.68 3.09 -16.40
N ASN A 109 9.90 3.23 -17.47
CA ASN A 109 10.01 4.34 -18.43
C ASN A 109 9.39 5.65 -17.91
N ALA A 110 8.37 5.61 -17.05
CA ALA A 110 7.81 6.78 -16.39
C ALA A 110 8.70 7.29 -15.23
N PHE A 111 9.45 6.38 -14.59
CA PHE A 111 10.43 6.71 -13.54
C PHE A 111 11.54 7.66 -14.01
N GLY A 112 11.85 7.70 -15.32
CA GLY A 112 12.87 8.59 -15.87
C GLY A 112 12.55 10.08 -15.78
N LYS A 113 11.27 10.44 -15.55
CA LYS A 113 10.81 11.83 -15.41
C LYS A 113 10.55 12.25 -13.95
N ILE A 114 10.77 11.33 -13.03
CA ILE A 114 10.50 11.51 -11.60
C ILE A 114 11.86 11.74 -10.90
N PRO A 115 11.97 12.71 -9.96
CA PRO A 115 13.16 12.89 -9.13
C PRO A 115 13.62 11.59 -8.45
N GLU A 116 14.93 11.42 -8.28
CA GLU A 116 15.53 10.21 -7.72
C GLU A 116 14.97 9.87 -6.32
N TRP A 117 14.84 10.87 -5.44
CA TRP A 117 14.26 10.68 -4.11
C TRP A 117 12.82 10.15 -4.12
N GLU A 118 12.00 10.59 -5.08
CA GLU A 118 10.62 10.09 -5.24
C GLU A 118 10.64 8.62 -5.65
N ARG A 119 11.58 8.23 -6.54
CA ARG A 119 11.75 6.85 -6.97
C ARG A 119 12.15 5.94 -5.81
N ASP A 120 13.12 6.37 -5.00
CA ASP A 120 13.56 5.62 -3.82
C ASP A 120 12.41 5.45 -2.83
N MET A 121 11.62 6.50 -2.64
CA MET A 121 10.38 6.44 -1.87
C MET A 121 9.41 5.37 -2.40
N TYR A 122 9.07 5.38 -3.68
CA TYR A 122 8.17 4.35 -4.25
C TYR A 122 8.73 2.93 -4.09
N GLN A 123 10.03 2.73 -4.34
CA GLN A 123 10.67 1.43 -4.20
C GLN A 123 10.61 0.90 -2.76
N ARG A 124 10.59 1.77 -1.76
CA ARG A 124 10.47 1.36 -0.35
C ARG A 124 9.07 0.86 -0.05
N PHE A 125 8.03 1.59 -0.45
CA PHE A 125 6.65 1.21 -0.18
C PHE A 125 6.18 0.02 -1.01
N ILE A 126 6.79 -0.25 -2.16
CA ILE A 126 6.42 -1.43 -2.96
C ILE A 126 6.70 -2.74 -2.22
N VAL A 127 7.67 -2.77 -1.30
CA VAL A 127 7.93 -3.94 -0.46
C VAL A 127 6.76 -4.22 0.48
N SER A 128 6.29 -3.20 1.21
CA SER A 128 5.13 -3.32 2.11
C SER A 128 3.84 -3.66 1.34
N LEU A 129 3.63 -3.06 0.16
CA LEU A 129 2.51 -3.41 -0.73
C LEU A 129 2.59 -4.85 -1.24
N ASN A 130 3.78 -5.32 -1.61
CA ASN A 130 3.97 -6.72 -2.02
C ASN A 130 3.69 -7.70 -0.87
N LEU A 131 4.06 -7.34 0.37
CA LEU A 131 3.69 -8.11 1.56
C LEU A 131 2.17 -8.14 1.74
N LEU A 132 1.49 -7.00 1.67
CA LEU A 132 0.02 -6.91 1.70
C LEU A 132 -0.61 -7.86 0.66
N TYR A 133 -0.12 -7.84 -0.58
CA TYR A 133 -0.63 -8.70 -1.66
C TYR A 133 -0.36 -10.18 -1.43
N LYS A 134 0.81 -10.52 -0.90
CA LYS A 134 1.15 -11.90 -0.52
C LYS A 134 0.16 -12.41 0.54
N HIS A 135 -0.09 -11.64 1.60
CA HIS A 135 -1.00 -12.03 2.68
C HIS A 135 -2.46 -12.09 2.20
N GLN A 136 -2.90 -11.12 1.42
CA GLN A 136 -4.21 -11.15 0.76
C GLN A 136 -4.41 -12.41 -0.09
N LYS A 137 -3.41 -12.78 -0.90
CA LYS A 137 -3.47 -13.99 -1.73
C LYS A 137 -3.61 -15.25 -0.87
N ALA A 138 -2.85 -15.34 0.23
CA ALA A 138 -2.93 -16.45 1.18
C ALA A 138 -4.32 -16.54 1.84
N LEU A 139 -4.88 -15.41 2.28
CA LEU A 139 -6.22 -15.36 2.86
C LEU A 139 -7.30 -15.78 1.86
N ARG A 140 -7.24 -15.27 0.63
CA ARG A 140 -8.16 -15.66 -0.46
C ARG A 140 -8.08 -17.15 -0.78
N SER A 141 -6.87 -17.72 -0.79
CA SER A 141 -6.68 -19.16 -0.98
C SER A 141 -7.36 -19.97 0.13
N SER A 142 -7.18 -19.55 1.38
CA SER A 142 -7.78 -20.20 2.54
C SER A 142 -9.31 -20.14 2.52
N ILE A 143 -9.88 -18.96 2.19
CA ILE A 143 -11.33 -18.79 2.00
C ILE A 143 -11.85 -19.73 0.89
N SER A 144 -11.13 -19.85 -0.22
CA SER A 144 -11.54 -20.73 -1.33
C SER A 144 -11.51 -22.20 -0.93
N LYS A 145 -10.48 -22.64 -0.20
CA LYS A 145 -10.38 -24.01 0.32
C LYS A 145 -11.53 -24.33 1.27
N HIS A 146 -11.81 -23.43 2.21
CA HIS A 146 -12.94 -23.57 3.14
C HIS A 146 -14.29 -23.69 2.40
N ARG A 147 -14.54 -22.83 1.40
CA ARG A 147 -15.76 -22.93 0.57
C ARG A 147 -15.86 -24.27 -0.15
N GLY A 148 -14.75 -24.77 -0.70
CA GLY A 148 -14.71 -26.10 -1.34
C GLY A 148 -15.05 -27.22 -0.37
N LEU A 149 -14.42 -27.25 0.79
CA LEU A 149 -14.68 -28.24 1.85
C LEU A 149 -16.14 -28.25 2.30
N ARG A 150 -16.72 -27.07 2.57
CA ARG A 150 -18.11 -26.94 3.00
C ARG A 150 -19.10 -27.41 1.94
N MET A 151 -18.79 -27.21 0.65
CA MET A 151 -19.60 -27.72 -0.46
C MET A 151 -19.53 -29.25 -0.56
N SER A 152 -18.36 -29.84 -0.32
CA SER A 152 -18.20 -31.30 -0.30
C SER A 152 -18.95 -31.94 0.87
N LEU A 153 -18.86 -31.36 2.07
CA LEU A 153 -19.55 -31.87 3.27
C LEU A 153 -21.07 -31.80 3.16
N LYS A 154 -21.63 -30.81 2.44
CA LYS A 154 -23.08 -30.72 2.20
C LYS A 154 -23.63 -31.75 1.20
N ARG A 155 -22.76 -32.45 0.48
CA ARG A 155 -23.15 -33.45 -0.53
C ARG A 155 -23.10 -34.89 0.02
N LEU A 156 -22.57 -35.07 1.22
CA LEU A 156 -22.59 -36.32 1.99
C LEU A 156 -23.81 -36.30 2.92
#